data_AF-A0A2V6HHK9-F1
#
_entry.id   AF-A0A2V6HHK9-F1
#
_cell.length_a   1.000
_cell.length_b   1.000
_cell.length_c   1.000
_cell.angle_alpha   90.00
_cell.angle_beta   90.00
_cell.angle_gamma   90.00
#
_symmetry.space_group_name_H-M   'P 1'
#
loop_
_entity.id
_entity.type
_entity.pdbx_description
1 polymer ?
#
loop_
_entity_poly.entity_id
_entity_poly.type
_entity_poly.pdbx_seq_one_letter_code
_entity_poly.pdbx_strand_id
1 'polypeptide(L)' 'MPEQETLERAREDERGGLSPSTQAGEFVREEIEHIRKGEHGARSPEQAIAIGLSQARRA' A
#
# COMPACT_ATOMS: atom_id res chain seq x y z
N MET A 1 -6.45 2.82 7.40
CA MET A 1 -5.14 3.44 7.71
C MET A 1 -4.14 2.29 7.69
N PRO A 2 -2.95 2.47 7.10
CA PRO A 2 -2.00 1.39 6.86
C PRO A 2 -1.47 0.79 8.17
N GLU A 3 -1.13 -0.49 8.13
CA GLU A 3 -0.46 -1.20 9.21
C GLU A 3 0.96 -0.65 9.44
N GLN A 4 1.45 -0.80 10.67
CA GLN A 4 2.80 -0.33 11.01
C GLN A 4 3.87 -1.06 10.19
N GLU A 5 3.65 -2.33 9.87
CA GLU A 5 4.55 -3.11 9.02
C GLU A 5 4.69 -2.50 7.62
N THR A 6 3.58 -2.05 7.01
CA THR A 6 3.60 -1.35 5.71
C THR A 6 4.44 -0.08 5.77
N LEU A 7 4.31 0.70 6.84
CA LEU A 7 5.09 1.92 7.04
C LEU A 7 6.59 1.62 7.23
N GLU A 8 6.92 0.55 7.94
CA GLU A 8 8.31 0.14 8.17
C GLU A 8 8.98 -0.30 6.87
N ARG A 9 8.29 -1.11 6.05
CA ARG A 9 8.79 -1.56 4.75
C ARG A 9 8.95 -0.39 3.77
N ALA A 10 7.96 0.50 3.68
CA ALA A 10 8.07 1.69 2.83
C ALA A 10 9.25 2.59 3.24
N ARG A 11 9.54 2.72 4.54
CA ARG A 11 10.73 3.43 5.04
C ARG A 11 12.02 2.68 4.76
N GLU A 12 12.01 1.36 4.78
CA GLU A 12 13.18 0.55 4.41
C GLU A 12 13.51 0.75 2.92
N ASP A 13 12.51 0.72 2.04
CA ASP A 13 12.65 1.04 0.62
C ASP A 13 13.21 2.46 0.41
N GLU A 14 12.72 3.44 1.16
CA GLU A 14 13.24 4.81 1.14
C GLU A 14 14.70 4.87 1.57
N ARG A 15 15.06 4.24 2.70
CA ARG A 15 16.46 4.17 3.18
C ARG A 15 17.37 3.43 2.19
N GLY A 16 16.82 2.47 1.47
CA GLY A 16 17.50 1.76 0.37
C GLY A 16 17.65 2.59 -0.91
N GLY A 17 17.07 3.80 -0.97
CA GLY A 17 17.11 4.66 -2.15
C GLY A 17 16.23 4.18 -3.30
N LEU A 18 15.23 3.35 -3.00
CA LEU A 18 14.29 2.84 -4.01
C LEU A 18 13.30 3.93 -4.44
N SER A 19 12.72 3.74 -5.62
CA SER A 19 11.82 4.72 -6.22
C SER A 19 10.57 4.98 -5.36
N PRO A 20 9.96 6.18 -5.43
CA PRO A 20 8.70 6.46 -4.73
C PRO A 20 7.56 5.50 -5.09
N SER A 21 7.54 4.99 -6.33
CA SER A 21 6.57 3.98 -6.75
C SER A 21 6.80 2.60 -6.12
N THR A 22 8.05 2.27 -5.77
CA THR A 22 8.38 1.03 -5.04
C THR A 22 7.84 1.12 -3.61
N GLN A 23 8.14 2.21 -2.91
CA GLN A 23 7.66 2.49 -1.56
C GLN A 23 6.11 2.48 -1.51
N ALA A 24 5.47 3.14 -2.48
CA ALA A 24 4.00 3.16 -2.60
C ALA A 24 3.41 1.77 -2.91
N GLY A 25 4.20 0.86 -3.47
CA GLY A 25 3.82 -0.51 -3.77
C GLY A 25 3.48 -1.33 -2.52
N GLU A 26 4.12 -1.03 -1.38
CA GLU A 26 3.81 -1.71 -0.11
C GLU A 26 2.36 -1.46 0.34
N PHE A 27 1.86 -0.23 0.17
CA PHE A 27 0.47 0.13 0.48
C PHE A 27 -0.54 -0.50 -0.49
N VAL A 28 -0.18 -0.60 -1.77
CA VAL A 28 -1.03 -1.27 -2.77
C VAL A 28 -1.09 -2.77 -2.49
N ARG A 29 0.04 -3.37 -2.09
CA ARG A 29 0.09 -4.77 -1.71
C ARG A 29 -0.77 -5.05 -0.48
N GLU A 30 -0.65 -4.23 0.57
CA GLU A 30 -1.48 -4.33 1.78
C GLU A 30 -2.97 -4.27 1.44
N GLU A 31 -3.40 -3.27 0.68
CA GLU A 31 -4.80 -3.09 0.30
C GLU A 31 -5.34 -4.33 -0.45
N ILE A 32 -4.53 -4.92 -1.33
CA ILE A 32 -4.88 -6.18 -2.02
C ILE A 32 -4.98 -7.35 -1.04
N GLU A 33 -4.09 -7.44 -0.05
CA GLU A 33 -4.13 -8.47 0.98
C GLU A 33 -5.39 -8.35 1.86
N HIS A 34 -5.77 -7.14 2.31
CA HIS A 34 -7.01 -6.89 3.06
C HIS A 34 -8.25 -7.31 2.25
N ILE A 35 -8.29 -6.99 0.95
CA ILE A 35 -9.38 -7.42 0.06
C ILE A 35 -9.43 -8.95 -0.06
N ARG A 36 -8.28 -9.61 -0.21
CA ARG A 36 -8.21 -11.08 -0.29
C ARG A 36 -8.63 -11.77 1.00
N LYS A 37 -8.34 -11.15 2.15
CA LYS A 37 -8.78 -11.60 3.48
C LYS A 37 -10.26 -11.32 3.76
N GLY A 38 -10.93 -10.53 2.91
CA GLY A 38 -12.34 -10.19 3.04
C GLY A 38 -12.63 -9.10 4.06
N GLU A 39 -11.63 -8.31 4.45
CA GLU A 39 -11.80 -7.20 5.41
C GLU A 39 -12.67 -6.09 4.82
N HIS A 40 -12.48 -5.80 3.53
CA HIS A 40 -13.34 -4.93 2.71
C HIS A 40 -13.21 -5.30 1.24
N GLY A 41 -14.04 -4.70 0.38
CA GLY A 41 -14.03 -4.95 -1.06
C GLY A 41 -13.63 -3.73 -1.90
N ALA A 42 -13.18 -3.99 -3.13
CA ALA A 42 -13.06 -3.00 -4.20
C ALA A 42 -13.91 -3.43 -5.39
N ARG A 43 -14.47 -2.45 -6.11
CA ARG A 43 -15.29 -2.68 -7.31
C ARG A 43 -14.46 -3.05 -8.53
N SER A 44 -13.16 -2.74 -8.52
CA SER A 44 -12.20 -3.13 -9.55
C SER A 44 -10.76 -3.19 -9.02
N PRO A 45 -9.83 -3.85 -9.72
CA PRO A 45 -8.40 -3.83 -9.37
C PRO A 45 -7.82 -2.41 -9.34
N GLU A 46 -8.21 -1.55 -10.28
CA GLU A 46 -7.75 -0.15 -10.34
C GLU A 46 -8.20 0.64 -9.12
N GLN A 47 -9.40 0.35 -8.60
CA GLN A 47 -9.87 0.96 -7.36
C GLN A 47 -9.00 0.54 -6.17
N ALA A 48 -8.66 -0.75 -6.05
CA ALA A 48 -7.77 -1.23 -4.98
C ALA A 48 -6.40 -0.52 -5.05
N ILE A 49 -5.82 -0.44 -6.25
CA ILE A 49 -4.55 0.28 -6.46
C ILE A 49 -4.70 1.76 -6.08
N ALA A 50 -5.77 2.42 -6.50
CA ALA A 50 -6.01 3.83 -6.18
C ALA A 50 -6.15 4.08 -4.67
N ILE A 51 -6.81 3.17 -3.95
CA ILE A 51 -6.93 3.25 -2.49
C ILE A 51 -5.55 3.11 -1.84
N GLY A 52 -4.77 2.08 -2.19
CA GLY A 52 -3.40 1.91 -1.66
C GLY A 52 -2.51 3.13 -1.93
N LEU A 53 -2.53 3.66 -3.16
CA LEU A 53 -1.81 4.90 -3.50
C LEU A 53 -2.31 6.13 -2.72
N SER A 54 -3.60 6.19 -2.38
CA SER A 54 -4.15 7.26 -1.53
C SER A 54 -3.71 7.15 -0.08
N GLN A 55 -3.45 5.93 0.40
CA GLN A 55 -2.90 5.69 1.74
C GLN A 55 -1.42 6.06 1.77
N ALA A 56 -0.65 5.65 0.76
CA ALA A 56 0.77 6.03 0.61
C ALA A 56 0.98 7.55 0.65
N ARG A 57 0.11 8.34 0.01
CA ARG A 57 0.17 9.82 0.04
C ARG A 57 -0.15 10.44 1.41
N ARG A 58 -0.84 9.72 2.28
CA ARG A 58 -1.25 10.21 3.62
C ARG A 58 -0.29 9.77 4.73
N ALA A 59 0.51 8.74 4.46
CA ALA A 59 1.54 8.21 5.35
C ALA A 59 2.77 9.12 5.35
#